data_AF-A0A9X2KI20-F1
#
_entry.id   AF-A0A9X2KI20-F1
#
_cell.length_a   1.000
_cell.length_b   1.000
_cell.length_c   1.000
_cell.angle_alpha   90.00
_cell.angle_beta   90.00
_cell.angle_gamma   90.00
#
_symmetry.space_group_name_H-M   'P 1'
#
loop_
_entity.id
_entity.type
_entity.pdbx_description
1 polymer ?
#
loop_
_entity_poly.entity_id
_entity_poly.type
_entity_poly.pdbx_seq_one_letter_code
_entity_poly.pdbx_strand_id
1 'polypeptide(L)' 'MLRTLVKDYFYIHLGIGLVGNLLFVLGSILFFKTFEAWYTVAVWLFVAGSSGMFLGSLGQLFKTIYEAEERQRG' A
#
# COMPACT_ATOMS: atom_id res chain seq x y z
N MET A 1 -9.46 -25.13 -3.72
CA MET A 1 -10.11 -23.96 -3.09
C MET A 1 -9.13 -23.02 -2.38
N LEU A 2 -8.16 -23.52 -1.59
CA LEU A 2 -7.10 -22.69 -0.96
C LEU A 2 -6.29 -21.81 -1.94
N ARG A 3 -6.00 -22.32 -3.15
CA ARG A 3 -5.24 -21.58 -4.19
C ARG A 3 -5.91 -20.30 -4.69
N THR A 4 -7.24 -20.20 -4.60
CA THR A 4 -7.99 -19.03 -5.06
C THR A 4 -8.00 -17.93 -4.00
N LEU A 5 -8.16 -18.31 -2.73
CA LEU A 5 -8.07 -17.40 -1.58
C LEU A 5 -6.72 -16.70 -1.48
N VAL A 6 -5.61 -17.44 -1.70
CA VAL A 6 -4.26 -16.87 -1.69
C VAL A 6 -4.03 -15.95 -2.89
N LYS A 7 -4.63 -16.24 -4.05
CA LYS A 7 -4.51 -15.40 -5.26
C LYS A 7 -5.31 -14.10 -5.15
N ASP A 8 -6.52 -14.12 -4.60
CA ASP A 8 -7.31 -12.90 -4.43
C ASP A 8 -6.73 -12.00 -3.33
N TYR A 9 -6.20 -12.58 -2.26
CA TYR A 9 -5.44 -11.81 -1.26
C TYR A 9 -4.20 -11.13 -1.89
N PHE A 10 -3.61 -11.77 -2.92
CA PHE A 10 -2.46 -11.23 -3.61
C PHE A 10 -2.76 -9.94 -4.40
N TYR A 11 -3.90 -9.84 -5.06
CA TYR A 11 -4.24 -8.62 -5.81
C TYR A 11 -4.70 -7.47 -4.92
N ILE A 12 -5.33 -7.76 -3.78
CA ILE A 12 -5.88 -6.74 -2.89
C ILE A 12 -4.77 -5.91 -2.22
N HIS A 13 -3.78 -6.55 -1.59
CA HIS A 13 -2.70 -5.80 -0.92
C HIS A 13 -1.79 -5.05 -1.91
N LEU A 14 -1.60 -5.59 -3.11
CA LEU A 14 -0.82 -4.95 -4.19
C LEU A 14 -1.58 -3.76 -4.78
N GLY A 15 -2.90 -3.87 -4.95
CA GLY A 15 -3.77 -2.76 -5.34
C GLY A 15 -3.82 -1.64 -4.28
N ILE A 16 -3.98 -1.99 -3.01
CA ILE A 16 -3.97 -1.03 -1.88
C ILE A 16 -2.62 -0.31 -1.81
N GLY A 17 -1.51 -1.04 -1.93
CA GLY A 17 -0.18 -0.45 -1.95
C GLY A 17 0.03 0.50 -3.13
N LEU A 18 -0.43 0.12 -4.33
CA LEU A 18 -0.30 0.96 -5.53
C LEU A 18 -1.13 2.25 -5.42
N VAL A 19 -2.39 2.15 -4.99
CA VAL A 19 -3.25 3.31 -4.76
C VAL A 19 -2.64 4.21 -3.67
N GLY A 20 -2.11 3.62 -2.59
CA GLY A 20 -1.41 4.36 -1.55
C GLY A 20 -0.21 5.15 -2.09
N ASN A 21 0.63 4.51 -2.91
CA ASN A 21 1.77 5.16 -3.56
C ASN A 21 1.34 6.32 -4.46
N LEU A 22 0.28 6.16 -5.25
CA LEU A 22 -0.23 7.22 -6.12
C LEU A 22 -0.73 8.42 -5.31
N LEU A 23 -1.52 8.20 -4.27
CA LEU A 23 -2.00 9.26 -3.38
C LEU A 23 -0.84 9.97 -2.69
N PHE A 24 0.20 9.23 -2.29
CA PHE A 24 1.39 9.80 -1.69
C PHE A 24 2.16 10.72 -2.64
N VAL A 25 2.35 10.31 -3.90
CA VAL A 25 3.01 11.16 -4.91
C VAL A 25 2.19 12.42 -5.17
N LEU A 26 0.87 12.31 -5.32
CA LEU A 26 -0.02 13.46 -5.53
C LEU A 26 -0.01 14.41 -4.32
N GLY A 27 -0.10 13.89 -3.09
CA GLY A 27 0.01 14.68 -1.87
C GLY A 27 1.37 15.37 -1.75
N SER A 28 2.46 14.69 -2.12
CA SER A 28 3.82 15.23 -2.12
C SER A 28 3.98 16.42 -3.08
N ILE A 29 3.36 16.36 -4.26
CA ILE A 29 3.34 17.48 -5.21
C ILE A 29 2.58 18.69 -4.64
N LEU A 30 1.44 18.44 -3.97
CA LEU A 30 0.64 19.51 -3.38
C LEU A 30 1.30 20.20 -2.18
N PHE A 31 2.37 19.63 -1.60
CA PHE A 31 3.17 20.32 -0.58
C PHE A 31 4.05 21.44 -1.15
N PHE A 32 4.17 21.58 -2.47
CA PHE A 32 4.95 22.66 -3.06
C PHE A 32 4.28 24.01 -2.79
N LYS A 33 5.07 25.06 -2.53
CA LYS A 33 4.56 26.40 -2.19
C LYS A 33 3.54 26.94 -3.20
N THR A 34 3.64 26.56 -4.47
CA THR A 34 2.68 26.93 -5.53
C THR A 34 1.24 26.50 -5.22
N PHE A 35 1.05 25.47 -4.39
CA PHE A 35 -0.25 24.87 -4.08
C PHE A 35 -0.66 25.05 -2.60
N GLU A 36 -0.17 26.10 -1.92
CA GLU A 36 -0.45 26.32 -0.49
C GLU A 36 -1.96 26.32 -0.14
N ALA A 37 -2.81 26.80 -1.04
CA ALA A 37 -4.27 26.74 -0.89
C ALA A 37 -4.84 25.32 -0.76
N TRP A 38 -4.10 24.30 -1.21
CA TRP A 38 -4.47 22.88 -1.18
C TRP A 38 -3.78 22.12 -0.04
N TYR A 39 -3.14 22.80 0.90
CA TYR A 39 -2.36 22.17 1.97
C TYR A 39 -3.15 21.12 2.76
N THR A 40 -4.41 21.42 3.13
CA THR A 40 -5.27 20.46 3.84
C THR A 40 -5.51 19.20 3.02
N VAL A 41 -5.74 19.34 1.70
CA VAL A 41 -5.91 18.19 0.79
C VAL A 41 -4.60 17.40 0.67
N ALA A 42 -3.46 18.09 0.58
CA ALA A 42 -2.14 17.47 0.56
C ALA A 42 -1.90 16.57 1.78
N VAL A 43 -2.25 17.07 2.98
CA VAL A 43 -2.12 16.32 4.24
C VAL A 43 -3.00 15.07 4.22
N TRP A 44 -4.27 15.17 3.80
CA TRP A 44 -5.14 14.01 3.72
C TRP A 44 -4.67 12.97 2.70
N LEU A 45 -4.22 13.40 1.52
CA LEU A 45 -3.63 12.52 0.51
C LEU A 45 -2.36 11.84 1.03
N PHE A 46 -1.54 12.56 1.79
CA PHE A 46 -0.33 12.02 2.40
C PHE A 46 -0.66 10.97 3.46
N VAL A 47 -1.59 11.25 4.38
CA VAL A 47 -2.00 10.31 5.44
C VAL A 47 -2.67 9.07 4.82
N ALA A 48 -3.61 9.25 3.90
CA ALA A 48 -4.28 8.14 3.23
C ALA A 48 -3.31 7.32 2.37
N GLY A 49 -2.45 8.00 1.61
CA GLY A 49 -1.44 7.37 0.76
C GLY A 49 -0.43 6.55 1.56
N SER A 50 0.16 7.14 2.59
CA SER A 50 1.12 6.46 3.48
C SER A 50 0.49 5.28 4.23
N SER A 51 -0.75 5.42 4.71
CA SER A 51 -1.49 4.33 5.35
C SER A 51 -1.75 3.18 4.38
N GLY A 52 -2.16 3.47 3.14
CA GLY A 52 -2.36 2.46 2.10
C GLY A 52 -1.07 1.71 1.76
N MET A 53 0.04 2.44 1.59
CA MET A 53 1.36 1.84 1.37
C MET A 53 1.79 0.94 2.53
N PHE A 54 1.56 1.38 3.77
CA PHE A 54 1.88 0.62 4.98
C PHE A 54 1.07 -0.69 5.05
N LEU A 55 -0.24 -0.64 4.77
CA LEU A 55 -1.06 -1.86 4.71
C LEU A 55 -0.61 -2.80 3.58
N GLY A 56 -0.25 -2.25 2.42
CA GLY A 56 0.29 -3.03 1.31
C GLY A 56 1.60 -3.74 1.67
N SER A 57 2.53 -3.04 2.32
CA SER A 57 3.82 -3.60 2.73
C SER A 57 3.68 -4.65 3.84
N LEU A 58 2.75 -4.44 4.78
CA LEU A 58 2.39 -5.47 5.78
C LEU A 58 1.88 -6.73 5.11
N GLY A 59 0.96 -6.63 4.16
CA GLY A 59 0.45 -7.78 3.41
C GLY A 59 1.56 -8.56 2.70
N GLN A 60 2.53 -7.85 2.11
CA GLN A 60 3.68 -8.46 1.44
C GLN A 60 4.64 -9.13 2.44
N LEU A 61 4.83 -8.55 3.61
CA LEU A 61 5.64 -9.12 4.69
C LEU A 61 5.03 -10.44 5.20
N PHE A 62 3.74 -10.46 5.49
CA PHE A 62 3.04 -11.69 5.91
C PHE A 62 3.14 -12.80 4.85
N LYS A 63 2.98 -12.45 3.56
CA LYS A 63 3.16 -13.40 2.46
C LYS A 63 4.57 -13.99 2.44
N THR A 64 5.58 -13.14 2.58
CA THR A 64 6.99 -13.55 2.54
C THR A 64 7.32 -14.52 3.69
N ILE A 65 6.77 -14.26 4.88
CA ILE A 65 6.93 -15.15 6.04
C ILE A 65 6.24 -16.50 5.81
N TYR A 66 5.00 -16.49 5.30
CA TYR A 66 4.25 -17.72 5.02
C TYR A 66 4.93 -18.60 3.95
N GLU A 67 5.40 -18.00 2.86
CA GLU A 67 6.13 -18.72 1.81
C GLU A 67 7.48 -19.27 2.32
N ALA A 68 8.13 -18.58 3.25
CA ALA A 68 9.36 -19.07 3.89
C ALA A 68 9.09 -20.28 4.79
N GLU A 69 7.99 -20.29 5.55
CA GLU A 69 7.59 -21.44 6.38
C GLU A 69 7.16 -22.65 5.54
N GLU A 70 6.39 -22.46 4.46
CA GLU A 70 6.03 -23.56 3.56
C GLU A 70 7.27 -24.20 2.92
N ARG A 71 8.29 -23.41 2.56
CA ARG A 71 9.54 -23.92 2.00
C ARG A 71 10.38 -24.73 2.98
N GLN A 72 10.21 -24.55 4.28
CA GLN A 72 10.92 -25.32 5.31
C GLN A 72 10.18 -26.60 5.71
N ARG A 73 8.87 -26.70 5.42
CA ARG A 73 8.02 -27.86 5.75
C ARG A 73 7.88 -28.88 4.62
N GLY A 74 8.23 -28.54 3.38
CA GLY A 74 8.27 -29.45 2.23
C GLY A 74 9.68 -29.91 1.90
#